data_AF-A0A955Z592-F1
#
_entry.id   AF-A0A955Z592-F1
#
_cell.length_a   1.000
_cell.length_b   1.000
_cell.length_c   1.000
_cell.angle_alpha   90.00
_cell.angle_beta   90.00
_cell.angle_gamma   90.00
#
_symmetry.space_group_name_H-M   'P 1'
#
loop_
_entity.id
_entity.type
_entity.pdbx_description
1 polymer ?
#
loop_
_entity_poly.entity_id
_entity_poly.type
_entity_poly.pdbx_seq_one_letter_code
_entity_poly.pdbx_strand_id
1 'polypeptide(L)'
;MTLRRMAVATAGVVLAARAALWALGLEAHTCVLAGMPLDASSWVLGPLVVAIQLATWTVAPILLCWAALDRAAGILGTRVLRRSSEPAPRS
;
A
#
# COMPACT_ATOMS: atom_id res chain seq x y z
N MET A 1 -4.25 14.87 -10.12
CA MET A 1 -3.38 13.80 -9.55
C MET A 1 -3.77 12.48 -10.22
N THR A 2 -2.83 11.69 -10.74
CA THR A 2 -3.14 10.40 -11.38
C THR A 2 -3.42 9.32 -10.35
N LEU A 3 -4.39 8.44 -10.62
CA LEU A 3 -4.86 7.35 -9.74
C LEU A 3 -3.69 6.50 -9.17
N ARG A 4 -2.66 6.26 -9.99
CA ARG A 4 -1.40 5.62 -9.58
C ARG A 4 -0.66 6.34 -8.45
N ARG A 5 -0.55 7.68 -8.50
CA ARG A 5 0.13 8.45 -7.45
C ARG A 5 -0.62 8.35 -6.13
N MET A 6 -1.96 8.31 -6.19
CA MET A 6 -2.79 8.09 -5.01
C MET A 6 -2.56 6.70 -4.44
N ALA A 7 -2.55 5.64 -5.26
CA ALA A 7 -2.30 4.27 -4.78
C ALA A 7 -0.95 4.12 -4.06
N VAL A 8 0.12 4.67 -4.63
CA VAL A 8 1.47 4.65 -4.01
C VAL A 8 1.51 5.49 -2.74
N ALA A 9 0.89 6.67 -2.74
CA ALA A 9 0.81 7.50 -1.54
C ALA A 9 0.06 6.80 -0.41
N THR A 10 -1.09 6.18 -0.71
CA THR A 10 -1.87 5.41 0.27
C THR A 10 -1.10 4.22 0.82
N ALA A 11 -0.41 3.45 -0.03
CA ALA A 11 0.46 2.37 0.43
C ALA A 11 1.59 2.89 1.35
N GLY A 12 2.17 4.04 1.01
CA GLY A 12 3.17 4.72 1.83
C GLY A 12 2.62 5.15 3.20
N VAL A 13 1.41 5.69 3.25
CA VAL A 13 0.74 6.08 4.50
C VAL A 13 0.48 4.86 5.39
N VAL A 14 0.03 3.74 4.83
CA VAL A 14 -0.19 2.49 5.59
C VAL A 14 1.11 1.98 6.21
N LEU A 15 2.20 1.97 5.44
CA LEU A 15 3.52 1.56 5.94
C LEU A 15 4.05 2.52 7.00
N ALA A 16 3.88 3.83 6.81
CA ALA A 16 4.27 4.83 7.80
C ALA A 16 3.47 4.70 9.11
N ALA A 17 2.16 4.43 9.01
CA ALA A 17 1.32 4.17 10.17
C ALA A 17 1.81 2.94 10.95
N ARG A 18 2.14 1.84 10.27
CA ARG A 18 2.72 0.65 10.92
C ARG A 18 4.05 0.97 11.60
N ALA A 19 4.94 1.72 10.94
CA ALA A 19 6.21 2.12 11.54
C ALA A 19 6.01 2.97 12.80
N ALA A 20 5.04 3.87 12.78
CA ALA A 20 4.68 4.69 13.94
C ALA A 20 4.14 3.83 15.10
N LEU A 21 3.28 2.83 14.83
CA LEU A 21 2.81 1.89 15.85
C LEU A 21 3.96 1.15 16.54
N TRP A 22 4.93 0.68 15.76
CA TRP A 22 6.14 0.03 16.26
C TRP A 22 6.98 0.98 17.12
N ALA A 23 7.26 2.19 16.61
CA ALA A 23 8.06 3.19 17.31
C ALA A 23 7.45 3.61 18.65
N LEU A 24 6.12 3.64 18.73
CA LEU A 24 5.37 3.98 19.94
C LEU A 24 5.10 2.78 20.86
N GLY A 25 5.50 1.57 20.47
CA GLY A 25 5.26 0.35 21.25
C GLY A 25 3.78 -0.03 21.38
N LEU A 26 2.93 0.44 20.47
CA LEU A 26 1.47 0.26 20.57
C LEU A 26 1.02 -1.18 20.31
N GLU A 27 1.90 -2.04 19.80
CA GLU A 27 1.61 -3.48 19.62
C GLU A 27 1.19 -4.17 20.93
N ALA A 28 1.66 -3.68 22.07
CA ALA A 28 1.29 -4.23 23.38
C ALA A 28 -0.22 -4.15 23.64
N HIS A 29 -0.92 -3.15 23.09
CA HIS A 29 -2.38 -3.01 23.26
C HIS A 29 -3.19 -4.06 22.50
N THR A 30 -2.58 -4.89 21.65
CA THR A 30 -3.26 -6.03 20.99
C THR A 30 -3.66 -7.14 21.96
N CYS A 31 -3.14 -7.12 23.20
CA CYS A 31 -3.55 -8.01 24.30
C CYS A 31 -5.05 -7.99 24.58
N VAL A 32 -5.76 -6.92 24.20
CA VAL A 32 -7.21 -6.81 24.32
C VAL A 32 -7.95 -7.92 23.55
N LEU A 33 -7.37 -8.45 22.48
CA LEU A 33 -7.93 -9.56 21.71
C LEU A 33 -7.98 -10.86 22.51
N ALA A 34 -7.07 -11.02 23.47
CA ALA A 34 -7.05 -12.12 24.42
C ALA A 34 -7.87 -11.83 25.69
N GLY A 35 -8.59 -10.70 25.74
CA GLY A 35 -9.36 -10.27 26.90
C GLY A 35 -8.54 -9.68 28.05
N MET A 36 -7.26 -9.33 27.80
CA MET A 36 -6.34 -8.82 28.82
C MET A 36 -5.88 -7.39 28.50
N PRO A 37 -6.74 -6.36 28.62
CA PRO A 37 -6.34 -4.98 28.36
C PRO A 37 -5.27 -4.51 29.36
N LEU A 38 -4.29 -3.73 28.87
CA LEU A 38 -3.29 -3.09 29.74
C LEU A 38 -3.92 -1.94 30.54
N ASP A 39 -4.79 -1.19 29.88
CA ASP A 39 -5.50 -0.03 30.40
C ASP A 39 -6.81 0.19 29.61
N ALA A 40 -7.58 1.21 29.97
CA ALA A 40 -8.83 1.52 29.27
C ALA A 40 -8.61 1.87 27.78
N SER A 41 -7.45 2.42 27.42
CA SER A 41 -7.14 2.80 26.03
C SER A 41 -6.91 1.59 25.12
N SER A 42 -6.52 0.43 25.66
CA SER A 42 -6.39 -0.84 24.91
C SER A 42 -7.64 -1.21 24.11
N TRP A 43 -8.84 -0.86 24.58
CA TRP A 43 -10.09 -1.13 23.85
C TRP A 43 -10.21 -0.37 22.53
N VAL A 44 -9.54 0.77 22.41
CA VAL A 44 -9.52 1.58 21.18
C VAL A 44 -8.26 1.30 20.37
N LEU A 45 -7.10 1.26 21.05
CA LEU A 45 -5.80 1.10 20.40
C LEU A 45 -5.58 -0.31 19.85
N GLY A 46 -6.05 -1.35 20.54
CA GLY A 46 -5.91 -2.73 20.08
C GLY A 46 -6.55 -2.97 18.70
N PRO A 47 -7.85 -2.68 18.51
CA PRO A 47 -8.49 -2.80 17.20
C PRO A 47 -7.85 -1.93 16.11
N LEU A 48 -7.38 -0.73 16.46
CA LEU A 48 -6.68 0.16 15.53
C LEU A 48 -5.35 -0.46 15.05
N VAL A 49 -4.56 -1.00 15.98
CA VAL A 49 -3.30 -1.68 15.68
C VAL A 49 -3.54 -2.88 14.76
N VAL A 50 -4.57 -3.68 15.06
CA VAL A 50 -4.97 -4.81 14.19
C VAL A 50 -5.36 -4.33 12.79
N ALA A 51 -6.16 -3.27 12.70
CA ALA A 51 -6.60 -2.74 11.41
C ALA A 51 -5.41 -2.27 10.54
N ILE A 52 -4.46 -1.54 11.14
CA ILE A 52 -3.25 -1.09 10.44
C ILE A 52 -2.36 -2.27 10.04
N GLN A 53 -2.25 -3.28 10.91
CA GLN A 53 -1.49 -4.49 10.62
C GLN A 53 -2.10 -5.24 9.43
N LEU A 54 -3.41 -5.49 9.45
CA LEU A 54 -4.14 -6.11 8.35
C LEU A 54 -4.02 -5.31 7.06
N ALA A 55 -4.19 -3.99 7.11
CA ALA A 55 -4.03 -3.11 5.96
C ALA A 55 -2.61 -3.19 5.39
N THR A 56 -1.59 -3.34 6.23
CA THR A 56 -0.21 -3.50 5.77
C THR A 56 -0.01 -4.82 5.04
N TRP A 57 -0.57 -5.93 5.55
CA TRP A 57 -0.41 -7.25 4.93
C TRP A 57 -1.28 -7.47 3.69
N THR A 58 -2.37 -6.70 3.53
CA THR A 58 -3.34 -6.89 2.44
C THR A 58 -3.39 -5.69 1.49
N VAL A 59 -3.72 -4.52 1.99
CA VAL A 59 -3.97 -3.32 1.17
C VAL A 59 -2.69 -2.79 0.54
N ALA A 60 -1.60 -2.67 1.31
CA ALA A 60 -0.34 -2.15 0.78
C ALA A 60 0.23 -2.96 -0.41
N PRO A 61 0.34 -4.32 -0.35
CA PRO A 61 0.81 -5.09 -1.49
C PRO A 61 -0.15 -5.06 -2.67
N ILE A 62 -1.48 -5.06 -2.45
CA ILE A 62 -2.46 -4.95 -3.54
C ILE A 62 -2.29 -3.63 -4.28
N LEU A 63 -2.17 -2.50 -3.55
CA LEU A 63 -1.97 -1.19 -4.14
C LEU A 63 -0.64 -1.08 -4.90
N LEU A 64 0.42 -1.70 -4.37
CA LEU A 64 1.73 -1.74 -5.04
C LEU A 64 1.69 -2.59 -6.32
N CYS A 65 1.07 -3.78 -6.28
CA CYS A 65 0.87 -4.63 -7.45
C CYS A 65 0.06 -3.90 -8.52
N TRP A 66 -1.02 -3.24 -8.14
CA TRP A 66 -1.84 -2.47 -9.07
C TRP A 66 -1.07 -1.32 -9.70
N ALA A 67 -0.33 -0.53 -8.91
CA ALA A 67 0.53 0.53 -9.43
C ALA A 67 1.67 0.02 -10.34
N ALA A 68 2.17 -1.19 -10.09
CA ALA A 68 3.17 -1.84 -10.92
C ALA A 68 2.60 -2.30 -12.27
N LEU A 69 1.41 -2.91 -12.26
CA LEU A 69 0.68 -3.30 -13.48
C LEU A 69 0.37 -2.08 -14.36
N ASP A 70 -0.10 -0.99 -13.77
CA ASP A 70 -0.32 0.28 -14.48
C ASP A 70 0.95 0.81 -15.15
N ARG A 71 2.10 0.69 -14.47
CA ARG A 71 3.40 1.06 -15.06
C ARG A 71 3.78 0.16 -16.23
N ALA A 72 3.60 -1.15 -16.08
CA ALA A 72 3.92 -2.11 -17.13
C ALA A 72 3.06 -1.86 -18.38
N ALA A 73 1.75 -1.70 -18.20
CA ALA A 73 0.81 -1.39 -19.27
C ALA A 73 1.17 -0.08 -20.00
N GLY A 74 1.52 0.97 -19.26
CA GLY A 74 1.97 2.24 -19.85
C GLY A 74 3.23 2.10 -20.70
N ILE A 75 4.23 1.35 -20.21
CA ILE A 75 5.49 1.11 -20.96
C ILE A 75 5.22 0.32 -22.24
N LEU A 76 4.41 -0.75 -22.16
CA LEU A 76 4.02 -1.55 -23.32
C LEU A 76 3.27 -0.70 -24.37
N GLY A 77 2.32 0.14 -23.93
CA GLY A 77 1.60 1.04 -24.83
C GLY A 77 2.52 2.01 -25.59
N THR A 78 3.49 2.62 -24.89
CA THR A 78 4.45 3.53 -25.55
C THR A 78 5.35 2.81 -26.57
N ARG A 79 5.73 1.56 -26.31
CA ARG A 79 6.54 0.77 -27.24
C ARG A 79 5.77 0.39 -28.50
N VAL A 80 4.50 0.02 -28.36
CA VAL A 80 3.63 -0.31 -29.51
C VAL A 80 3.46 0.92 -30.40
N LEU A 81 3.10 2.08 -29.82
CA LEU A 81 2.93 3.33 -30.57
C LEU A 81 4.20 3.75 -31.30
N ARG A 82 5.37 3.63 -30.66
CA ARG A 82 6.66 3.96 -31.29
C ARG A 82 6.96 3.07 -32.50
N ARG A 83 6.65 1.77 -32.43
CA ARG A 83 6.87 0.82 -33.52
C ARG A 83 5.97 1.11 -34.72
N SER A 84 4.75 1.60 -34.48
CA SER A 84 3.80 1.98 -35.54
C SER A 84 4.19 3.26 -36.29
N SER A 85 5.02 4.13 -35.68
CA SER A 85 5.47 5.39 -36.27
C SER A 85 6.76 5.28 -37.10
N GLU A 86 7.37 4.10 -37.16
CA GLU A 86 8.61 3.88 -37.92
C GLU A 86 8.26 3.78 -39.42
N PRO A 87 8.73 4.72 -40.26
CA PRO A 87 8.38 4.70 -41.68
C PRO A 87 8.95 3.45 -42.34
N ALA A 88 8.12 2.77 -43.13
CA ALA A 88 8.50 1.54 -43.83
C ALA A 88 9.81 1.76 -44.63
N PRO A 89 10.74 0.79 -44.61
CA PRO A 89 12.00 0.91 -45.32
C PRO A 89 11.73 1.18 -46.79
N ARG A 90 12.24 2.32 -47.29
CA ARG A 90 12.18 2.66 -48.71
C ARG A 90 13.09 1.69 -49.46
N SER A 91 12.48 0.70 -50.10
CA SER A 91 13.10 -0.18 -51.08
C SER A 91 13.45 0.58 -52.36
#